data_AF-A0A3Q3CE09-F1
#
_entry.id   AF-A0A3Q3CE09-F1
#
_cell.length_a   1.000
_cell.length_b   1.000
_cell.length_c   1.000
_cell.angle_alpha   90.00
_cell.angle_beta   90.00
_cell.angle_gamma   90.00
#
_symmetry.space_group_name_H-M   'P 1'
#
loop_
_entity.id
_entity.type
_entity.pdbx_description
1 polymer ?
#
loop_
_entity_poly.entity_id
_entity_poly.type
_entity_poly.pdbx_seq_one_letter_code
_entity_poly.pdbx_strand_id
1 'polypeptide(L)'
;MPEVSKMKRPDVKVVLLGDMNVGKTSLLHRYMERKFKETVSTVGGAFFLKQWGPYNISIWDTAGREQFHGLGSMYCRGAAAVILTYDVTNWQSLAELEERFLSLTDTANHDCIYALVGNKADLTDSKAQLCHDSDGLVKDRTECNQECEVLSGCPTPPASPTSLPGVMLRKQVINEDAVALYGRILRYKGLEEKNSLPAEKMCFETSAKTGYNVDTLFETLFDLVLPSILRKRQENQESPTVDLEECRMVGSKKGRSGCC
;
A
#
# COMPACT_ATOMS: atom_id res chain seq x y z
N MET A 1 -25.23 20.98 21.82
CA MET A 1 -25.10 19.69 21.12
C MET A 1 -23.73 19.69 20.45
N PRO A 2 -22.86 18.69 20.67
CA PRO A 2 -21.59 18.66 19.98
C PRO A 2 -21.86 18.42 18.49
N GLU A 3 -21.22 19.22 17.64
CA GLU A 3 -21.27 19.08 16.20
C GLU A 3 -20.79 17.67 15.84
N VAL A 4 -21.69 16.86 15.24
CA VAL A 4 -21.28 15.61 14.62
C VAL A 4 -20.36 16.01 13.46
N SER A 5 -19.05 15.86 13.66
CA SER A 5 -18.05 16.18 12.64
C SER A 5 -18.40 15.38 11.38
N LYS A 6 -18.94 16.05 10.36
CA LYS A 6 -19.12 15.45 9.04
C LYS A 6 -17.79 14.84 8.63
N MET A 7 -17.72 13.51 8.51
CA MET A 7 -16.52 12.86 7.99
C MET A 7 -16.22 13.48 6.62
N LYS A 8 -15.08 14.16 6.52
CA LYS A 8 -14.66 14.79 5.28
C LYS A 8 -14.48 13.68 4.24
N ARG A 9 -15.15 13.80 3.09
CA ARG A 9 -14.99 12.88 1.96
C ARG A 9 -13.49 12.87 1.57
N PRO A 10 -12.88 11.70 1.32
CA PRO A 10 -11.49 11.65 0.89
C PRO A 10 -11.36 12.31 -0.49
N ASP A 11 -10.31 13.11 -0.65
CA ASP A 11 -9.98 13.79 -1.90
C ASP A 11 -9.38 12.82 -2.93
N VAL A 12 -8.70 11.79 -2.44
CA VAL A 12 -8.01 10.81 -3.27
C VAL A 12 -7.97 9.44 -2.61
N LYS A 13 -7.74 8.42 -3.43
CA LYS A 13 -7.71 7.03 -3.02
C LYS A 13 -6.41 6.37 -3.45
N VAL A 14 -5.73 5.75 -2.48
CA VAL A 14 -4.53 4.93 -2.64
C VAL A 14 -4.88 3.52 -2.18
N VAL A 15 -4.41 2.50 -2.90
CA VAL A 15 -4.72 1.09 -2.61
C VAL A 15 -3.43 0.29 -2.53
N LEU A 16 -3.29 -0.53 -1.48
CA LEU A 16 -2.21 -1.50 -1.35
C LEU A 16 -2.71 -2.86 -1.87
N LEU A 17 -1.95 -3.48 -2.75
CA LEU A 17 -2.20 -4.80 -3.34
C LEU A 17 -0.94 -5.67 -3.29
N GLY A 18 -1.12 -6.98 -3.42
CA GLY A 18 -0.05 -7.96 -3.40
C GLY A 18 -0.43 -9.20 -2.60
N ASP A 19 0.40 -10.23 -2.68
CA ASP A 19 0.09 -11.54 -2.10
C ASP A 19 -0.05 -11.50 -0.56
N MET A 20 -0.56 -12.59 0.01
CA MET A 20 -0.58 -12.78 1.45
C MET A 20 0.82 -12.69 2.04
N ASN A 21 0.92 -12.20 3.29
CA ASN A 21 2.14 -12.19 4.08
C ASN A 21 3.32 -11.37 3.53
N VAL A 22 3.17 -10.65 2.41
CA VAL A 22 4.16 -9.68 1.91
C VAL A 22 4.31 -8.47 2.84
N GLY A 23 3.32 -8.23 3.71
CA GLY A 23 3.38 -7.23 4.78
C GLY A 23 2.69 -5.89 4.48
N LYS A 24 1.69 -5.85 3.60
CA LYS A 24 0.88 -4.65 3.29
C LYS A 24 0.31 -3.97 4.53
N THR A 25 -0.37 -4.73 5.38
CA THR A 25 -0.96 -4.26 6.63
C THR A 25 0.10 -3.71 7.56
N SER A 26 1.19 -4.46 7.79
CA SER A 26 2.30 -4.00 8.64
C SER A 26 2.97 -2.74 8.10
N LEU A 27 3.10 -2.61 6.77
CA LEU A 27 3.66 -1.44 6.11
C LEU A 27 2.78 -0.20 6.34
N LEU A 28 1.46 -0.35 6.17
CA LEU A 28 0.52 0.73 6.42
C LEU A 28 0.47 1.13 7.91
N HIS A 29 0.42 0.16 8.83
CA HIS A 29 0.49 0.43 10.26
C HIS A 29 1.82 1.10 10.65
N ARG A 30 2.95 0.70 10.05
CA ARG A 30 4.24 1.37 10.27
C ARG A 30 4.16 2.84 9.88
N TYR A 31 3.59 3.17 8.72
CA TYR A 31 3.41 4.56 8.29
C TYR A 31 2.43 5.35 9.18
N MET A 32 1.31 4.74 9.57
CA MET A 32 0.24 5.44 10.29
C MET A 32 0.51 5.58 11.79
N GLU A 33 1.08 4.54 12.42
CA GLU A 33 1.24 4.45 13.87
C GLU A 33 2.70 4.54 14.34
N ARG A 34 3.68 4.57 13.43
CA ARG A 34 5.12 4.48 13.76
C ARG A 34 5.49 3.22 14.57
N LYS A 35 4.70 2.16 14.44
CA LYS A 35 4.84 0.93 15.21
C LYS A 35 4.82 -0.28 14.29
N PHE A 36 5.63 -1.26 14.62
CA PHE A 36 5.53 -2.61 14.07
C PHE A 36 4.92 -3.52 15.11
N LYS A 37 3.81 -4.15 14.76
CA LYS A 37 3.11 -5.13 15.59
C LYS A 37 2.87 -6.36 14.74
N GLU A 38 2.78 -7.52 15.38
CA GLU A 38 2.26 -8.70 14.72
C GLU A 38 0.81 -8.45 14.29
N THR A 39 0.56 -8.62 12.99
CA THR A 39 -0.75 -8.42 12.39
C THR A 39 -1.39 -9.78 12.11
N VAL A 40 -2.67 -9.91 12.41
CA VAL A 40 -3.47 -11.04 11.91
C VAL A 40 -3.76 -10.86 10.42
N SER A 41 -4.15 -11.94 9.74
CA SER A 41 -4.55 -11.84 8.33
C SER A 41 -5.72 -10.88 8.14
N THR A 42 -5.56 -9.91 7.23
CA THR A 42 -6.65 -8.99 6.86
C THR A 42 -7.81 -9.77 6.27
N VAL A 43 -9.03 -9.46 6.72
CA VAL A 43 -10.28 -10.01 6.19
C VAL A 43 -10.97 -8.91 5.40
N GLY A 44 -11.12 -9.08 4.08
CA GLY A 44 -11.71 -8.06 3.22
C GLY A 44 -10.77 -6.90 2.95
N GLY A 45 -11.17 -5.68 3.29
CA GLY A 45 -10.35 -4.47 3.14
C GLY A 45 -10.48 -3.55 4.35
N ALA A 46 -9.38 -2.95 4.77
CA ALA A 46 -9.34 -1.96 5.83
C ALA A 46 -9.12 -0.56 5.24
N PHE A 47 -9.83 0.42 5.82
CA PHE A 47 -9.81 1.80 5.39
C PHE A 47 -9.08 2.68 6.41
N PHE A 48 -8.16 3.49 5.92
CA PHE A 48 -7.43 4.48 6.69
C PHE A 48 -7.56 5.86 6.04
N LEU A 49 -7.65 6.90 6.85
CA LEU A 49 -7.68 8.29 6.39
C LEU A 49 -6.45 9.02 6.92
N LYS A 50 -5.65 9.58 6.01
CA LYS A 50 -4.46 10.38 6.32
C LYS A 50 -4.63 11.79 5.76
N GLN A 51 -4.39 12.80 6.59
CA GLN A 51 -4.32 14.17 6.11
C GLN A 51 -2.92 14.45 5.52
N TRP A 52 -2.87 14.98 4.30
CA TRP A 52 -1.65 15.47 3.64
C TRP A 52 -1.88 16.91 3.18
N GLY A 53 -1.27 17.86 3.90
CA GLY A 53 -1.58 19.28 3.73
C GLY A 53 -3.09 19.58 3.96
N PRO A 54 -3.78 20.23 3.01
CA PRO A 54 -5.22 20.50 3.11
C PRO A 54 -6.11 19.35 2.61
N TYR A 55 -5.53 18.22 2.19
CA TYR A 55 -6.25 17.11 1.55
C TYR A 55 -6.35 15.88 2.45
N ASN A 56 -7.41 15.10 2.25
CA ASN A 56 -7.62 13.81 2.91
C ASN A 56 -7.37 12.66 1.92
N ILE A 57 -6.37 11.84 2.21
CA ILE A 57 -6.00 10.68 1.42
C ILE A 57 -6.61 9.45 2.07
N SER A 58 -7.47 8.74 1.33
CA SER A 58 -7.92 7.41 1.74
C SER A 58 -6.91 6.35 1.31
N ILE A 59 -6.52 5.49 2.23
CA ILE A 59 -5.59 4.40 1.99
C ILE A 59 -6.31 3.10 2.30
N TRP A 60 -6.32 2.19 1.33
CA TRP A 60 -7.00 0.90 1.43
C TRP A 60 -5.98 -0.22 1.55
N ASP A 61 -6.01 -0.93 2.69
CA ASP A 61 -5.29 -2.20 2.87
C ASP A 61 -6.22 -3.34 2.45
N THR A 62 -5.72 -4.25 1.61
CA THR A 62 -6.51 -5.36 1.06
C THR A 62 -6.04 -6.70 1.59
N ALA A 63 -7.00 -7.62 1.75
CA ALA A 63 -6.70 -9.01 2.02
C ALA A 63 -6.09 -9.64 0.76
N GLY A 64 -4.77 -9.74 0.70
CA GLY A 64 -4.00 -10.39 -0.39
C GLY A 64 -4.35 -11.86 -0.69
N ARG A 65 -5.41 -12.36 -0.07
CA ARG A 65 -6.07 -13.64 -0.31
C ARG A 65 -7.31 -13.51 -1.19
N GLU A 66 -7.57 -12.37 -1.83
CA GLU A 66 -8.82 -12.16 -2.59
C GLU A 66 -8.98 -13.14 -3.76
N GLN A 67 -9.52 -14.32 -3.45
CA GLN A 67 -10.07 -15.34 -4.33
C GLN A 67 -11.56 -15.06 -4.60
N PHE A 68 -12.11 -13.96 -4.09
CA PHE A 68 -13.44 -13.48 -4.47
C PHE A 68 -13.25 -12.60 -5.71
N HIS A 69 -13.44 -13.21 -6.87
CA HIS A 69 -13.02 -12.72 -8.19
C HIS A 69 -13.60 -11.34 -8.61
N GLY A 70 -14.41 -10.68 -7.77
CA GLY A 70 -14.92 -9.31 -8.00
C GLY A 70 -14.56 -8.26 -6.94
N LEU A 71 -14.07 -8.65 -5.75
CA LEU A 71 -13.80 -7.69 -4.67
C LEU A 71 -12.51 -6.88 -4.93
N GLY A 72 -11.49 -7.51 -5.52
CA GLY A 72 -10.21 -6.85 -5.81
C GLY A 72 -10.36 -5.60 -6.69
N SER A 73 -11.11 -5.73 -7.80
CA SER A 73 -11.38 -4.59 -8.69
C SER A 73 -12.24 -3.51 -8.01
N MET A 74 -13.17 -3.89 -7.13
CA MET A 74 -13.95 -2.91 -6.37
C MET A 74 -13.05 -2.02 -5.50
N TYR A 75 -12.03 -2.59 -4.85
CA TYR A 75 -11.05 -1.80 -4.11
C TYR A 75 -10.22 -0.89 -5.02
N CYS A 76 -9.90 -1.30 -6.24
CA CYS A 76 -9.13 -0.49 -7.19
C CYS A 76 -9.96 0.62 -7.85
N ARG A 77 -11.30 0.51 -7.86
CA ARG A 77 -12.16 1.50 -8.52
C ARG A 77 -11.89 2.91 -8.02
N GLY A 78 -11.56 3.81 -8.95
CA GLY A 78 -11.29 5.22 -8.69
C GLY A 78 -9.96 5.51 -7.99
N ALA A 79 -9.10 4.50 -7.78
CA ALA A 79 -7.77 4.69 -7.20
C ALA A 79 -6.94 5.63 -8.09
N ALA A 80 -6.30 6.61 -7.46
CA ALA A 80 -5.34 7.49 -8.12
C ALA A 80 -3.91 6.98 -7.97
N ALA A 81 -3.65 6.14 -6.97
CA ALA A 81 -2.41 5.40 -6.89
C ALA A 81 -2.64 3.96 -6.39
N VAL A 82 -1.79 3.05 -6.86
CA VAL A 82 -1.74 1.65 -6.43
C VAL A 82 -0.31 1.30 -6.04
N ILE A 83 -0.18 0.73 -4.83
CA ILE A 83 1.05 0.21 -4.27
C ILE A 83 1.02 -1.31 -4.43
N LEU A 84 1.85 -1.84 -5.31
CA LEU A 84 2.01 -3.27 -5.57
C LEU A 84 3.18 -3.79 -4.73
N THR A 85 2.85 -4.53 -3.66
CA THR A 85 3.81 -4.95 -2.64
C THR A 85 4.19 -6.42 -2.80
N TYR A 86 5.49 -6.71 -2.79
CA TYR A 86 6.05 -8.05 -2.76
C TYR A 86 7.04 -8.20 -1.60
N ASP A 87 7.50 -9.41 -1.34
CA ASP A 87 8.52 -9.74 -0.34
C ASP A 87 9.87 -9.98 -1.05
N VAL A 88 10.91 -9.22 -0.68
CA VAL A 88 12.24 -9.33 -1.32
C VAL A 88 12.89 -10.72 -1.18
N THR A 89 12.43 -11.51 -0.22
CA THR A 89 12.89 -12.89 0.03
C THR A 89 12.08 -13.95 -0.72
N ASN A 90 11.05 -13.56 -1.49
CA ASN A 90 10.15 -14.49 -2.17
C ASN A 90 9.86 -14.06 -3.61
N TRP A 91 10.49 -14.73 -4.58
CA TRP A 91 10.28 -14.47 -6.01
C TRP A 91 8.82 -14.62 -6.45
N GLN A 92 8.11 -15.63 -5.96
CA GLN A 92 6.72 -15.87 -6.35
C GLN A 92 5.84 -14.67 -6.04
N SER A 93 6.10 -13.98 -4.93
CA SER A 93 5.32 -12.80 -4.55
C SER A 93 5.45 -11.64 -5.54
N LEU A 94 6.57 -11.52 -6.27
CA LEU A 94 6.73 -10.57 -7.37
C LEU A 94 5.98 -11.04 -8.62
N ALA A 95 6.09 -12.32 -8.97
CA ALA A 95 5.43 -12.89 -10.14
C ALA A 95 3.90 -12.75 -10.07
N GLU A 96 3.32 -13.01 -8.89
CA GLU A 96 1.87 -12.86 -8.65
C GLU A 96 1.37 -11.44 -8.90
N LEU A 97 2.20 -10.39 -8.71
CA LEU A 97 1.80 -9.02 -9.00
C LEU A 97 1.40 -8.83 -10.46
N GLU A 98 2.14 -9.46 -11.38
CA GLU A 98 1.86 -9.43 -12.81
C GLU A 98 0.70 -10.37 -13.17
N GLU A 99 0.76 -11.61 -12.70
CA GLU A 99 -0.16 -12.67 -13.11
C GLU A 99 -1.57 -12.48 -12.57
N ARG A 100 -1.70 -11.95 -11.35
CA ARG A 100 -2.96 -11.94 -10.61
C ARG A 100 -3.42 -10.54 -10.23
N PHE A 101 -2.55 -9.68 -9.71
CA PHE A 101 -2.97 -8.40 -9.14
C PHE A 101 -3.11 -7.29 -10.19
N LEU A 102 -2.34 -7.33 -11.27
CA LEU A 102 -2.33 -6.28 -12.28
C LEU A 102 -3.70 -6.08 -12.95
N SER A 103 -4.41 -7.15 -13.29
CA SER A 103 -5.75 -7.08 -13.90
C SER A 103 -6.81 -6.47 -12.96
N LEU A 104 -6.66 -6.62 -11.64
CA LEU A 104 -7.58 -6.02 -10.67
C LEU A 104 -7.58 -4.49 -10.76
N THR A 105 -6.45 -3.91 -11.18
CA THR A 105 -6.24 -2.47 -11.28
C THR A 105 -6.87 -1.85 -12.54
N ASP A 106 -7.53 -2.62 -13.42
CA ASP A 106 -8.16 -2.12 -14.65
C ASP A 106 -9.31 -1.13 -14.38
N THR A 107 -9.84 -1.13 -13.17
CA THR A 107 -10.88 -0.20 -12.72
C THR A 107 -10.34 1.06 -12.04
N ALA A 108 -9.02 1.16 -11.87
CA ALA A 108 -8.38 2.37 -11.36
C ALA A 108 -8.54 3.55 -12.34
N ASN A 109 -8.15 4.76 -11.92
CA ASN A 109 -8.19 5.91 -12.82
C ASN A 109 -7.23 5.70 -14.00
N HIS A 110 -7.54 6.31 -15.14
CA HIS A 110 -6.68 6.22 -16.34
C HIS A 110 -5.28 6.80 -16.09
N ASP A 111 -5.16 7.84 -15.26
CA ASP A 111 -3.91 8.46 -14.84
C ASP A 111 -3.36 7.87 -13.52
N CYS A 112 -3.78 6.64 -13.15
CA CYS A 112 -3.35 6.02 -11.91
C CYS A 112 -1.83 5.84 -11.85
N ILE A 113 -1.26 6.25 -10.72
CA ILE A 113 0.15 6.10 -10.40
C ILE A 113 0.39 4.70 -9.84
N TYR A 114 1.42 4.01 -10.31
CA TYR A 114 1.80 2.69 -9.80
C TYR A 114 3.16 2.78 -9.12
N ALA A 115 3.30 2.13 -7.97
CA ALA A 115 4.58 1.92 -7.30
C ALA A 115 4.78 0.44 -6.97
N LEU A 116 5.98 -0.08 -7.22
CA LEU A 116 6.42 -1.40 -6.78
C LEU A 116 7.15 -1.28 -5.45
N VAL A 117 6.83 -2.16 -4.50
CA VAL A 117 7.40 -2.13 -3.16
C VAL A 117 7.88 -3.50 -2.75
N GLY A 118 9.20 -3.67 -2.70
CA GLY A 118 9.85 -4.81 -2.08
C GLY A 118 9.94 -4.60 -0.57
N ASN A 119 9.07 -5.24 0.18
CA ASN A 119 9.06 -5.15 1.64
C ASN A 119 9.97 -6.23 2.26
N LYS A 120 10.26 -6.08 3.55
CA LYS A 120 11.14 -6.94 4.36
C LYS A 120 12.62 -6.85 3.99
N ALA A 121 13.05 -5.68 3.51
CA ALA A 121 14.45 -5.41 3.19
C ALA A 121 15.39 -5.64 4.39
N ASP A 122 14.91 -5.55 5.64
CA ASP A 122 15.67 -5.86 6.84
C ASP A 122 16.16 -7.32 6.91
N LEU A 123 15.55 -8.23 6.15
CA LEU A 123 15.99 -9.62 6.07
C LEU A 123 17.21 -9.80 5.16
N THR A 124 17.47 -8.85 4.26
CA THR A 124 18.42 -9.00 3.15
C THR A 124 19.43 -7.86 3.00
N ASP A 125 19.18 -6.70 3.61
CA ASP A 125 20.04 -5.52 3.58
C ASP A 125 20.35 -5.03 5.00
N SER A 126 21.64 -4.96 5.34
CA SER A 126 22.12 -4.50 6.65
C SER A 126 21.75 -3.03 6.91
N LYS A 127 21.65 -2.20 5.86
CA LYS A 127 21.19 -0.80 6.01
C LYS A 127 19.75 -0.75 6.51
N ALA A 128 18.90 -1.63 5.99
CA ALA A 128 17.51 -1.72 6.41
C ALA A 128 17.36 -2.27 7.84
N GLN A 129 18.35 -2.99 8.38
CA GLN A 129 18.36 -3.46 9.78
C GLN A 129 18.72 -2.37 10.79
N LEU A 130 19.61 -1.44 10.42
CA LEU A 130 20.16 -0.43 11.32
C LEU A 130 19.22 0.74 11.60
N CYS A 131 18.19 0.92 10.78
CA CYS A 131 17.17 1.95 10.97
C CYS A 131 16.22 1.58 12.11
N HIS A 132 16.71 1.54 13.36
CA HIS A 132 15.83 1.57 14.52
C HIS A 132 15.44 3.02 14.78
N ASP A 133 14.17 3.35 14.57
CA ASP A 133 13.60 4.55 15.18
C ASP A 133 13.93 4.52 16.67
N SER A 134 14.69 5.51 17.11
CA SER A 134 15.11 5.71 18.49
C SER A 134 13.90 6.07 19.35
N ASP A 135 13.13 5.06 19.76
CA ASP A 135 12.15 5.18 20.84
C ASP A 135 12.44 4.12 21.91
N GLY A 136 13.22 4.57 22.91
CA GLY A 136 13.17 4.11 24.30
C GLY A 136 13.53 2.65 24.60
N LEU A 137 14.81 2.35 24.78
CA LEU A 137 15.37 1.84 26.05
C LEU A 137 16.89 1.68 25.88
N VAL A 138 17.66 2.49 26.60
CA VAL A 138 19.07 2.21 26.85
C VAL A 138 19.14 0.86 27.57
N LYS A 139 19.54 -0.19 26.86
CA LYS A 139 20.18 -1.34 27.50
C LYS A 139 21.65 -1.32 27.13
N ASP A 140 22.40 -1.27 28.20
CA ASP A 140 23.83 -1.16 28.34
C ASP A 140 24.60 -1.99 27.31
N ARG A 141 25.65 -1.38 26.77
CA ARG A 141 26.60 -2.02 25.87
C ARG A 141 27.43 -2.99 26.71
N THR A 142 27.33 -4.28 26.41
CA THR A 142 28.43 -5.21 26.71
C THR A 142 28.89 -5.78 25.38
N GLU A 143 30.10 -5.38 25.00
CA GLU A 143 30.85 -5.93 23.89
C GLU A 143 30.93 -7.45 24.02
N CYS A 144 30.65 -8.18 22.95
CA CYS A 144 31.15 -9.54 22.82
C CYS A 144 31.54 -9.77 21.37
N ASN A 145 32.84 -9.66 21.11
CA ASN A 145 33.50 -10.27 19.97
C ASN A 145 33.29 -11.78 20.04
N GLN A 146 32.77 -12.42 19.01
CA GLN A 146 33.17 -13.80 18.74
C GLN A 146 33.04 -14.15 17.26
N GLU A 147 34.13 -14.70 16.77
CA GLU A 147 34.41 -15.13 15.40
C GLU A 147 33.49 -16.26 14.93
N CYS A 148 33.32 -16.34 13.60
CA CYS A 148 32.59 -17.39 12.90
C CYS A 148 33.26 -18.76 13.09
N GLU A 149 32.55 -19.73 13.68
CA GLU A 149 32.90 -21.14 13.59
C GLU A 149 31.77 -21.97 12.97
N VAL A 150 32.17 -22.85 12.07
CA VAL A 150 31.34 -23.73 11.23
C VAL A 150 31.29 -25.11 11.90
N LEU A 151 30.12 -25.58 12.37
CA LEU A 151 29.99 -26.97 12.83
C LEU A 151 28.66 -27.64 12.42
N SER A 152 28.83 -28.61 11.51
CA SER A 152 28.20 -29.94 11.37
C SER A 152 27.03 -30.36 12.30
N GLY A 153 25.83 -30.45 11.71
CA GLY A 153 24.92 -31.61 11.62
C GLY A 153 24.41 -32.37 12.86
N CYS A 154 23.08 -32.34 13.08
CA CYS A 154 22.18 -33.49 13.40
C CYS A 154 20.68 -33.06 13.29
N PRO A 155 19.70 -33.95 12.97
CA PRO A 155 18.35 -33.55 12.58
C PRO A 155 17.31 -33.70 13.70
N THR A 156 16.58 -32.62 13.99
CA THR A 156 15.26 -32.63 14.65
C THR A 156 14.35 -31.61 13.95
N PRO A 157 13.04 -31.85 13.84
CA PRO A 157 12.16 -31.04 13.00
C PRO A 157 11.81 -29.74 13.73
N PRO A 158 11.96 -28.54 13.13
CA PRO A 158 11.48 -27.35 13.79
C PRO A 158 10.11 -26.93 13.24
N ALA A 159 9.22 -26.69 14.20
CA ALA A 159 8.14 -25.74 14.10
C ALA A 159 8.65 -24.38 13.56
N SER A 160 7.72 -23.60 13.01
CA SER A 160 7.86 -22.29 12.37
C SER A 160 9.08 -21.46 12.81
N PRO A 161 9.91 -20.94 11.89
CA PRO A 161 11.13 -20.23 12.26
C PRO A 161 10.78 -18.90 12.94
N THR A 162 10.99 -18.89 14.26
CA THR A 162 11.16 -17.66 15.04
C THR A 162 12.48 -17.04 14.58
N SER A 163 12.45 -15.76 14.18
CA SER A 163 13.60 -15.05 13.64
C SER A 163 14.81 -15.07 14.60
N LEU A 164 15.85 -15.82 14.23
CA LEU A 164 17.16 -15.74 14.88
C LEU A 164 17.80 -14.38 14.56
N PRO A 165 18.28 -13.60 15.55
CA PRO A 165 19.01 -12.37 15.27
C PRO A 165 20.35 -12.70 14.59
N GLY A 166 20.60 -12.15 13.40
CA GLY A 166 21.92 -12.16 12.76
C GLY A 166 22.09 -12.99 11.49
N VAL A 167 21.10 -13.81 11.07
CA VAL A 167 21.17 -14.51 9.79
C VAL A 167 20.45 -13.72 8.72
N MET A 168 21.19 -13.17 7.75
CA MET A 168 20.59 -12.55 6.57
C MET A 168 20.05 -13.64 5.65
N LEU A 169 18.78 -13.51 5.24
CA LEU A 169 18.19 -14.37 4.25
C LEU A 169 18.73 -14.01 2.87
N ARG A 170 18.75 -15.00 1.97
CA ARG A 170 19.10 -14.76 0.57
C ARG A 170 18.01 -13.89 -0.07
N LYS A 171 18.40 -12.73 -0.59
CA LYS A 171 17.55 -11.91 -1.46
C LYS A 171 17.22 -12.68 -2.74
N GLN A 172 15.94 -12.84 -3.03
CA GLN A 172 15.48 -13.55 -4.23
C GLN A 172 15.12 -12.59 -5.36
N VAL A 173 14.66 -11.39 -5.01
CA VAL A 173 14.26 -10.36 -5.98
C VAL A 173 15.23 -9.19 -5.90
N ILE A 174 15.95 -8.90 -6.98
CA ILE A 174 16.84 -7.72 -7.06
C ILE A 174 16.10 -6.53 -7.67
N ASN A 175 16.71 -5.34 -7.61
CA ASN A 175 16.07 -4.10 -8.05
C ASN A 175 15.74 -4.14 -9.56
N GLU A 176 16.62 -4.76 -10.35
CA GLU A 176 16.49 -4.93 -11.79
C GLU A 176 15.22 -5.71 -12.17
N ASP A 177 14.84 -6.71 -11.37
CA ASP A 177 13.61 -7.50 -11.59
C ASP A 177 12.36 -6.64 -11.37
N ALA A 178 12.38 -5.83 -10.30
CA ALA A 178 11.29 -4.90 -10.00
C ALA A 178 11.16 -3.83 -11.08
N VAL A 179 12.28 -3.23 -11.51
CA VAL A 179 12.31 -2.25 -12.61
C VAL A 179 11.79 -2.86 -13.92
N ALA A 180 12.18 -4.11 -14.23
CA ALA A 180 11.69 -4.81 -15.40
C ALA A 180 10.17 -5.05 -15.34
N LEU A 181 9.64 -5.44 -14.17
CA LEU A 181 8.20 -5.59 -13.95
C LEU A 181 7.48 -4.23 -14.08
N TYR A 182 8.05 -3.15 -13.54
CA TYR A 182 7.48 -1.81 -13.65
C TYR A 182 7.30 -1.40 -15.11
N GLY A 183 8.30 -1.63 -15.95
CA GLY A 183 8.21 -1.39 -17.40
C GLY A 183 7.11 -2.22 -18.07
N ARG A 184 6.89 -3.47 -17.65
CA ARG A 184 5.78 -4.29 -18.16
C ARG A 184 4.41 -3.76 -17.71
N ILE A 185 4.28 -3.31 -16.47
CA ILE A 185 3.06 -2.67 -15.95
C ILE A 185 2.70 -1.42 -16.75
N LEU A 186 3.68 -0.54 -17.02
CA LEU A 186 3.44 0.67 -17.81
C LEU A 186 2.93 0.35 -19.22
N ARG A 187 3.55 -0.64 -19.89
CA ARG A 187 3.11 -1.11 -21.21
C ARG A 187 1.70 -1.70 -21.18
N TYR A 188 1.41 -2.54 -20.18
CA TYR A 188 0.07 -3.11 -20.00
C TYR A 188 -1.00 -2.03 -19.81
N LYS A 189 -0.68 -0.96 -19.07
CA LYS A 189 -1.59 0.16 -18.81
C LYS A 189 -1.64 1.21 -19.92
N GLY A 190 -0.83 1.08 -20.97
CA GLY A 190 -0.74 2.09 -22.03
C GLY A 190 -0.22 3.45 -21.52
N LEU A 191 0.53 3.47 -20.42
CA LEU A 191 1.15 4.68 -19.88
C LEU A 191 2.46 4.91 -20.63
N GLU A 192 2.52 5.96 -21.45
CA GLU A 192 3.70 6.26 -22.27
C GLU A 192 4.94 6.58 -21.41
N GLU A 193 6.09 5.96 -21.71
CA GLU A 193 7.36 6.10 -20.98
C GLU A 193 7.83 7.57 -20.84
N LYS A 194 7.42 8.46 -21.76
CA LYS A 194 7.78 9.90 -21.73
C LYS A 194 7.01 10.73 -20.71
N ASN A 195 5.81 10.29 -20.32
CA ASN A 195 4.95 10.98 -19.35
C ASN A 195 4.90 10.26 -18.00
N SER A 196 5.34 9.01 -17.95
CA SER A 196 5.46 8.23 -16.72
C SER A 196 6.70 8.61 -15.92
N LEU A 197 6.62 8.43 -14.60
CA LEU A 197 7.74 8.67 -13.70
C LEU A 197 8.82 7.58 -13.89
N PRO A 198 10.13 7.92 -13.81
CA PRO A 198 11.20 6.93 -13.92
C PRO A 198 11.05 5.80 -12.90
N ALA A 199 11.38 4.56 -13.30
CA ALA A 199 11.29 3.39 -12.42
C ALA A 199 12.07 3.56 -11.11
N GLU A 200 13.21 4.26 -11.16
CA GLU A 200 14.03 4.62 -10.00
C GLU A 200 13.28 5.42 -8.93
N LYS A 201 12.21 6.13 -9.31
CA LYS A 201 11.36 6.89 -8.38
C LYS A 201 10.13 6.11 -7.91
N MET A 202 9.83 4.96 -8.53
CA MET A 202 8.57 4.23 -8.33
C MET A 202 8.76 2.79 -7.85
N CYS A 203 10.01 2.31 -7.79
CA CYS A 203 10.39 1.03 -7.20
C CYS A 203 11.10 1.28 -5.88
N PHE A 204 10.50 0.83 -4.77
CA PHE A 204 11.01 1.06 -3.42
C PHE A 204 11.36 -0.27 -2.76
N GLU A 205 12.46 -0.29 -2.02
CA GLU A 205 12.70 -1.33 -1.01
C GLU A 205 12.45 -0.77 0.37
N THR A 206 11.62 -1.46 1.15
CA THR A 206 11.13 -0.99 2.44
C THR A 206 11.25 -2.06 3.52
N SER A 207 11.23 -1.63 4.78
CA SER A 207 10.98 -2.53 5.89
C SER A 207 9.91 -1.95 6.79
N ALA A 208 8.76 -2.61 6.84
CA ALA A 208 7.75 -2.33 7.86
C ALA A 208 8.28 -2.56 9.28
N LYS A 209 9.24 -3.49 9.45
CA LYS A 209 9.80 -3.84 10.76
C LYS A 209 10.65 -2.73 11.33
N THR A 210 11.51 -2.11 10.52
CA THR A 210 12.45 -1.09 10.99
C THR A 210 11.95 0.34 10.68
N GLY A 211 11.13 0.51 9.66
CA GLY A 211 10.71 1.82 9.15
C GLY A 211 11.51 2.27 7.92
N TYR A 212 12.50 1.48 7.50
CA TYR A 212 13.34 1.78 6.33
C TYR A 212 12.50 2.11 5.09
N ASN A 213 12.70 3.32 4.54
CA ASN A 213 12.03 3.89 3.36
C ASN A 213 10.49 3.94 3.39
N VAL A 214 9.84 3.66 4.52
CA VAL A 214 8.37 3.64 4.58
C VAL A 214 7.78 5.04 4.38
N ASP A 215 8.36 6.06 5.00
CA ASP A 215 7.93 7.46 4.78
C ASP A 215 8.18 7.92 3.36
N THR A 216 9.39 7.67 2.87
CA THR A 216 9.80 8.01 1.51
C THR A 216 8.80 7.47 0.49
N LEU A 217 8.36 6.22 0.63
CA LEU A 217 7.35 5.62 -0.23
C LEU A 217 6.02 6.40 -0.21
N PHE A 218 5.41 6.57 0.97
CA PHE A 218 4.07 7.14 1.08
C PHE A 218 4.06 8.63 0.75
N GLU A 219 5.03 9.40 1.26
CA GLU A 219 5.10 10.85 1.03
C GLU A 219 5.39 11.16 -0.44
N THR A 220 6.29 10.41 -1.09
CA THR A 220 6.52 10.53 -2.53
C THR A 220 5.23 10.30 -3.30
N LEU A 221 4.48 9.22 -2.99
CA LEU A 221 3.21 8.95 -3.65
C LEU A 221 2.16 10.04 -3.39
N PHE A 222 2.11 10.57 -2.17
CA PHE A 222 1.15 11.60 -1.82
C PHE A 222 1.39 12.90 -2.58
N ASP A 223 2.65 13.31 -2.70
CA ASP A 223 3.03 14.47 -3.51
C ASP A 223 2.72 14.28 -4.99
N LEU A 224 2.92 13.07 -5.51
CA LEU A 224 2.64 12.74 -6.90
C LEU A 224 1.15 12.71 -7.24
N VAL A 225 0.26 12.39 -6.29
CA VAL A 225 -1.20 12.43 -6.53
C VAL A 225 -1.80 13.83 -6.38
N LEU A 226 -1.09 14.79 -5.76
CA LEU A 226 -1.60 16.16 -5.55
C LEU A 226 -2.08 16.85 -6.84
N PRO A 227 -1.34 16.81 -7.98
CA PRO A 227 -1.79 17.43 -9.21
C PRO A 227 -3.13 16.86 -9.73
N SER A 228 -3.38 15.56 -9.56
CA SER A 228 -4.64 14.93 -9.96
C SER A 228 -5.81 15.37 -9.06
N ILE A 229 -5.56 15.66 -7.77
CA ILE A 229 -6.59 16.22 -6.87
C ILE A 229 -7.01 17.62 -7.32
N LEU A 230 -6.03 18.48 -7.64
CA LEU A 230 -6.27 19.85 -8.06
C LEU A 230 -7.11 19.91 -9.34
N ARG A 231 -6.78 19.06 -10.32
CA ARG A 231 -7.52 18.95 -11.58
C ARG A 231 -8.97 18.53 -11.37
N LYS A 232 -9.21 17.46 -10.59
CA LYS A 232 -10.57 16.99 -10.27
C LYS A 232 -11.41 18.04 -9.55
N ARG A 233 -10.80 18.84 -8.68
CA ARG A 233 -11.51 19.94 -8.00
C ARG A 233 -11.90 21.07 -8.96
N GLN A 234 -11.06 21.38 -9.95
CA GLN A 234 -11.41 22.35 -11.00
C GLN A 234 -12.55 21.84 -11.88
N GLU A 235 -12.46 20.59 -12.35
CA GLU A 235 -13.51 19.95 -13.17
C GLU A 235 -14.88 19.89 -12.44
N ASN A 236 -14.87 19.56 -11.15
CA ASN A 236 -16.09 19.54 -10.32
C ASN A 236 -16.66 20.94 -10.06
N GLN A 237 -15.84 22.00 -10.09
CA GLN A 237 -16.32 23.38 -9.99
C GLN A 237 -16.94 23.85 -11.31
N GLU A 238 -16.42 23.39 -12.45
CA GLU A 238 -16.95 23.73 -13.78
C GLU A 238 -18.17 22.89 -14.17
N SER A 239 -18.33 21.69 -13.61
CA SER A 239 -19.46 20.78 -13.85
C SER A 239 -19.90 20.06 -12.56
N PRO A 240 -20.69 20.71 -11.69
CA PRO A 240 -21.10 20.11 -10.43
C PRO A 240 -21.97 18.88 -10.69
N THR A 241 -21.48 17.71 -10.31
CA THR A 241 -22.29 16.49 -10.28
C THR A 241 -23.33 16.66 -9.17
N VAL A 242 -24.61 16.61 -9.52
CA VAL A 242 -25.71 16.74 -8.56
C VAL A 242 -25.66 15.52 -7.64
N ASP A 243 -25.35 15.73 -6.36
CA ASP A 243 -25.51 14.71 -5.32
C ASP A 243 -27.02 14.37 -5.24
N LEU A 244 -27.39 13.15 -5.66
CA LEU A 244 -28.78 12.65 -5.68
C LEU A 244 -29.44 12.61 -4.28
N GLU A 245 -28.70 12.92 -3.22
CA GLU A 245 -29.26 13.06 -1.87
C GLU A 245 -30.08 14.35 -1.69
N GLU A 246 -29.90 15.39 -2.50
CA GLU A 246 -30.68 16.65 -2.38
C GLU A 246 -32.05 16.62 -3.07
N CYS A 247 -32.35 15.61 -3.91
CA CYS A 247 -33.65 15.52 -4.59
C CYS A 247 -34.78 14.91 -3.73
N ARG A 248 -34.57 14.55 -2.46
CA ARG A 248 -35.61 13.94 -1.61
C ARG A 248 -36.47 14.91 -0.81
N MET A 249 -36.30 16.23 -0.98
CA MET A 249 -37.02 17.21 -0.15
C MET A 249 -37.67 18.35 -0.96
N VAL A 250 -38.18 18.11 -2.16
CA VAL A 250 -39.15 19.04 -2.80
C VAL A 250 -40.18 18.26 -3.62
N GLY A 251 -41.39 18.12 -3.09
CA GLY A 251 -42.49 17.40 -3.76
C GLY A 251 -43.79 17.41 -2.95
N SER A 252 -44.33 18.60 -2.73
CA SER A 252 -45.59 18.88 -2.03
C SER A 252 -46.81 18.07 -2.50
N LYS A 253 -47.65 17.77 -1.52
CA LYS A 253 -49.12 17.62 -1.57
C LYS A 253 -49.76 18.21 -2.84
N LYS A 254 -50.48 17.39 -3.61
CA LYS A 254 -51.69 17.78 -4.35
C LYS A 254 -52.66 16.61 -4.45
N GLY A 255 -53.92 16.87 -4.13
CA GLY A 255 -54.96 15.89 -3.85
C GLY A 255 -55.50 15.13 -5.05
N ARG A 256 -56.22 14.03 -4.74
CA ARG A 256 -57.04 13.30 -5.69
C ARG A 256 -58.51 13.46 -5.29
N SER A 257 -59.25 14.19 -6.12
CA SER A 257 -60.69 14.01 -6.32
C SER A 257 -60.95 12.62 -6.90
N GLY A 258 -62.04 11.99 -6.45
CA GLY A 258 -62.38 10.59 -6.73
C GLY A 258 -62.84 10.30 -8.16
N CYS A 259 -62.98 9.00 -8.44
CA CYS A 259 -64.03 8.43 -9.27
C CYS A 259 -64.09 6.89 -9.11
N CYS A 260 -65.33 6.40 -9.15
CA CYS A 260 -65.85 5.02 -9.11
C CYS A 260 -65.74 4.26 -7.78
#